data_AF-A0A7M4A0P2-F1
#
_entry.id   AF-A0A7M4A0P2-F1
#
_cell.length_a   1.000
_cell.length_b   1.000
_cell.length_c   1.000
_cell.angle_alpha   90.00
_cell.angle_beta   90.00
_cell.angle_gamma   90.00
#
_symmetry.space_group_name_H-M   'P 1'
#
loop_
_entity.id
_entity.type
_entity.pdbx_description
1 polymer ?
#
loop_
_entity_poly.entity_id
_entity_poly.type
_entity_poly.pdbx_seq_one_letter_code
_entity_poly.pdbx_strand_id
1 'polypeptide(L)'
;HDDGWTFEEETSLREELAGIGHEVSTSQLDAVVDQHLRTAPELESTATPPMIQHTDTVEAHSLETETALMELEERAAEINAFARDFLMVSSTTNQEDMNAFILSLRSQGFATDLPPVHQAVATLVMELDYKVKNESNAATAMPQSWSEREALRRFEEVRSTLRDRLENILALHPNDVVKARMAFEHEGRELGLDLRVPSVSGRLHALFDLHIEIAESQALHDPVVQRRQRMMRILHRGAVHMSENERMTIERLERNIASFEELVQTVLESGEDGFDEAQQALVVRFLESKGYEVNTSTLRPRILACAGILGAELGYLSPKEIPRIAPGVLVTETEVDAIVAELKSLAASFKPAESDELHEEEIVGEAVADASDNIARVRGKIDRIDELLNRLNG
;
A
#
# COMPACT_ATOMS: atom_id res chain seq x y z
N HIS A 1 -39.43 -5.62 -36.14
CA HIS A 1 -39.57 -4.40 -36.97
C HIS A 1 -39.94 -3.32 -35.97
N ASP A 2 -39.02 -2.40 -35.67
CA ASP A 2 -39.13 -1.47 -34.53
C ASP A 2 -39.82 -0.14 -34.86
N ASP A 3 -40.34 0.02 -36.07
CA ASP A 3 -41.29 1.08 -36.39
C ASP A 3 -42.66 0.45 -36.58
N GLY A 4 -43.60 0.85 -35.71
CA GLY A 4 -44.95 0.29 -35.63
C GLY A 4 -45.76 0.57 -36.88
N TRP A 5 -46.49 -0.46 -37.31
CA TRP A 5 -47.49 -0.42 -38.37
C TRP A 5 -48.47 0.74 -38.14
N THR A 6 -48.60 1.65 -39.10
CA THR A 6 -49.47 2.81 -38.94
C THR A 6 -50.90 2.51 -39.40
N PHE A 7 -51.87 3.20 -38.80
CA PHE A 7 -53.29 3.04 -39.16
C PHE A 7 -53.55 3.35 -40.64
N GLU A 8 -52.81 4.31 -41.20
CA GLU A 8 -52.93 4.69 -42.61
C GLU A 8 -52.47 3.55 -43.55
N GLU A 9 -51.37 2.87 -43.21
CA GLU A 9 -50.87 1.69 -43.93
C GLU A 9 -51.84 0.49 -43.80
N GLU A 10 -52.50 0.34 -42.65
CA GLU A 10 -53.55 -0.68 -42.47
C GLU A 10 -54.77 -0.38 -43.34
N THR A 11 -55.19 0.88 -43.44
CA THR A 11 -56.34 1.27 -44.27
C THR A 11 -56.07 1.15 -45.76
N SER A 12 -54.86 1.51 -46.23
CA SER A 12 -54.51 1.36 -47.64
C SER A 12 -54.46 -0.12 -48.06
N LEU A 13 -53.92 -0.98 -47.20
CA LEU A 13 -53.86 -2.42 -47.46
C LEU A 13 -55.27 -3.05 -47.52
N ARG A 14 -56.20 -2.60 -46.66
CA ARG A 14 -57.59 -3.06 -46.70
C ARG A 14 -58.32 -2.61 -47.98
N GLU A 15 -58.07 -1.41 -48.47
CA GLU A 15 -58.61 -0.93 -49.76
C GLU A 15 -58.05 -1.71 -50.95
N GLU A 16 -56.75 -2.01 -50.96
CA GLU A 16 -56.12 -2.82 -52.01
C GLU A 16 -56.68 -4.25 -52.05
N LEU A 17 -56.88 -4.88 -50.89
CA LEU A 17 -57.46 -6.23 -50.79
C LEU A 17 -58.94 -6.26 -51.20
N ALA A 18 -59.71 -5.21 -50.86
CA ALA A 18 -61.08 -5.06 -51.34
C ALA A 18 -61.14 -4.87 -52.86
N GLY A 19 -60.17 -4.15 -53.45
CA GLY A 19 -60.03 -3.98 -54.89
C GLY A 19 -59.71 -5.28 -55.64
N ILE A 20 -59.06 -6.25 -54.98
CA ILE A 20 -58.74 -7.59 -55.51
C ILE A 20 -59.93 -8.57 -55.33
N GLY A 21 -61.03 -8.12 -54.72
CA GLY A 21 -62.27 -8.91 -54.55
C GLY A 21 -62.31 -9.75 -53.29
N HIS A 22 -61.45 -9.49 -52.30
CA HIS A 22 -61.52 -10.10 -50.98
C HIS A 22 -62.43 -9.29 -50.05
N GLU A 23 -63.44 -9.92 -49.45
CA GLU A 23 -64.32 -9.27 -48.45
C GLU A 23 -63.57 -9.11 -47.12
N VAL A 24 -63.09 -7.90 -46.87
CA VAL A 24 -62.23 -7.58 -45.70
C VAL A 24 -63.03 -7.31 -44.41
N SER A 25 -64.37 -7.35 -44.44
CA SER A 25 -65.22 -7.11 -43.26
C SER A 25 -66.11 -8.30 -42.89
N THR A 26 -65.59 -9.51 -42.98
CA THR A 26 -66.28 -10.64 -42.36
C THR A 26 -65.85 -10.73 -40.90
N SER A 27 -66.80 -10.55 -39.99
CA SER A 27 -66.60 -10.78 -38.54
C SER A 27 -66.08 -12.19 -38.23
N GLN A 28 -66.14 -13.09 -39.21
CA GLN A 28 -65.54 -14.41 -39.19
C GLN A 28 -64.02 -14.38 -39.35
N LEU A 29 -63.45 -13.49 -40.18
CA LEU A 29 -62.00 -13.29 -40.28
C LEU A 29 -61.44 -12.70 -38.98
N ASP A 30 -62.10 -11.70 -38.41
CA ASP A 30 -61.73 -11.14 -37.10
C ASP A 30 -61.82 -12.21 -36.00
N ALA A 31 -62.86 -13.04 -36.01
CA ALA A 31 -62.98 -14.14 -35.05
C ALA A 31 -61.90 -15.23 -35.26
N VAL A 32 -61.48 -15.49 -36.50
CA VAL A 32 -60.40 -16.46 -36.80
C VAL A 32 -59.03 -15.89 -36.43
N VAL A 33 -58.79 -14.59 -36.62
CA VAL A 33 -57.57 -13.90 -36.18
C VAL A 33 -57.52 -13.79 -34.66
N ASP A 34 -58.62 -13.42 -33.99
CA ASP A 34 -58.73 -13.39 -32.53
C ASP A 34 -58.61 -14.81 -31.94
N GLN A 35 -59.14 -15.82 -32.64
CA GLN A 35 -58.93 -17.21 -32.27
C GLN A 35 -57.46 -17.61 -32.41
N HIS A 36 -56.78 -17.26 -33.51
CA HIS A 36 -55.36 -17.56 -33.73
C HIS A 36 -54.41 -16.80 -32.80
N LEU A 37 -54.76 -15.56 -32.41
CA LEU A 37 -54.05 -14.80 -31.38
C LEU A 37 -54.26 -15.41 -29.99
N ARG A 38 -55.44 -15.96 -29.70
CA ARG A 38 -55.74 -16.65 -28.44
C ARG A 38 -55.18 -18.08 -28.36
N THR A 39 -54.94 -18.77 -29.48
CA THR A 39 -54.32 -20.12 -29.51
C THR A 39 -52.80 -20.13 -29.53
N ALA A 40 -52.14 -18.99 -29.41
CA ALA A 40 -50.76 -18.95 -28.95
C ALA A 40 -50.75 -18.79 -27.41
N PRO A 41 -50.61 -19.87 -26.62
CA PRO A 41 -49.96 -19.71 -25.34
C PRO A 41 -48.47 -19.54 -25.63
N GLU A 42 -48.04 -18.30 -25.88
CA GLU A 42 -46.88 -17.90 -25.10
C GLU A 42 -47.35 -18.03 -23.66
N LEU A 43 -46.75 -18.98 -22.95
CA LEU A 43 -46.72 -18.95 -21.51
C LEU A 43 -46.13 -17.59 -21.14
N GLU A 44 -46.97 -16.58 -21.00
CA GLU A 44 -46.74 -15.52 -20.05
C GLU A 44 -46.71 -16.21 -18.69
N SER A 45 -45.54 -16.79 -18.38
CA SER A 45 -45.11 -16.85 -17.01
C SER A 45 -45.26 -15.42 -16.52
N THR A 46 -46.23 -15.19 -15.64
CA THR A 46 -46.07 -14.15 -14.64
C THR A 46 -44.64 -14.28 -14.18
N ALA A 47 -43.78 -13.34 -14.54
CA ALA A 47 -42.42 -13.29 -14.05
C ALA A 47 -42.53 -12.95 -12.57
N THR A 48 -42.93 -13.94 -11.76
CA THR A 48 -42.31 -14.14 -10.47
C THR A 48 -40.82 -13.98 -10.75
N PRO A 49 -40.12 -13.05 -10.06
CA PRO A 49 -38.67 -12.93 -10.23
C PRO A 49 -38.11 -14.35 -10.18
N PRO A 50 -37.16 -14.73 -11.05
CA PRO A 50 -36.66 -16.09 -11.09
C PRO A 50 -36.32 -16.42 -9.66
N MET A 51 -37.14 -17.28 -9.06
CA MET A 51 -36.78 -17.89 -7.80
C MET A 51 -35.49 -18.56 -8.21
N ILE A 52 -34.36 -18.04 -7.70
CA ILE A 52 -33.09 -18.72 -7.79
C ILE A 52 -33.43 -20.07 -7.18
N GLN A 53 -33.74 -21.03 -8.04
CA GLN A 53 -33.72 -22.41 -7.67
C GLN A 53 -32.23 -22.59 -7.47
N HIS A 54 -31.78 -22.34 -6.24
CA HIS A 54 -30.73 -23.14 -5.67
C HIS A 54 -31.21 -24.55 -5.95
N THR A 55 -30.74 -25.13 -7.05
CA THR A 55 -30.66 -26.56 -7.14
C THR A 55 -29.64 -26.90 -6.07
N ASP A 56 -30.08 -26.91 -4.82
CA ASP A 56 -29.48 -27.69 -3.78
C ASP A 56 -29.75 -29.13 -4.23
N THR A 57 -29.01 -29.55 -5.26
CA THR A 57 -28.52 -30.91 -5.28
C THR A 57 -27.78 -31.00 -3.97
N VAL A 58 -28.46 -31.48 -2.94
CA VAL A 58 -27.84 -31.92 -1.70
C VAL A 58 -26.94 -33.05 -2.15
N GLU A 59 -25.73 -32.70 -2.59
CA GLU A 59 -24.66 -33.64 -2.80
C GLU A 59 -24.48 -34.27 -1.43
N ALA A 60 -24.96 -35.51 -1.30
CA ALA A 60 -24.82 -36.27 -0.08
C ALA A 60 -23.31 -36.48 0.11
N HIS A 61 -22.72 -35.58 0.87
CA HIS A 61 -21.33 -35.58 1.25
C HIS A 61 -21.13 -36.66 2.32
N SER A 62 -19.90 -37.17 2.45
CA SER A 62 -19.60 -38.04 3.59
C SER A 62 -19.68 -37.21 4.89
N LEU A 63 -19.94 -37.87 6.02
CA LEU A 63 -20.00 -37.19 7.32
C LEU A 63 -18.73 -36.36 7.58
N GLU A 64 -17.56 -36.89 7.20
CA GLU A 64 -16.28 -36.19 7.33
C GLU A 64 -16.25 -34.89 6.50
N THR A 65 -16.71 -34.93 5.25
CA THR A 65 -16.79 -33.74 4.40
C THR A 65 -17.81 -32.72 4.91
N GLU A 66 -18.96 -33.15 5.44
CA GLU A 66 -19.95 -32.24 6.03
C GLU A 66 -19.40 -31.57 7.28
N THR A 67 -18.72 -32.32 8.17
CA THR A 67 -18.08 -31.73 9.35
C THR A 67 -17.01 -30.72 8.98
N ALA A 68 -16.22 -30.99 7.94
CA ALA A 68 -15.19 -30.08 7.47
C ALA A 68 -15.78 -28.81 6.83
N LEU A 69 -16.92 -28.92 6.14
CA LEU A 69 -17.64 -27.76 5.60
C LEU A 69 -18.25 -26.90 6.72
N MET A 70 -18.81 -27.52 7.76
CA MET A 70 -19.31 -26.79 8.94
C MET A 70 -18.18 -26.05 9.68
N GLU A 71 -17.01 -26.69 9.87
CA GLU A 71 -15.85 -26.02 10.48
C GLU A 71 -15.36 -24.84 9.61
N LEU A 72 -15.35 -25.02 8.29
CA LEU A 72 -15.00 -23.98 7.33
C LEU A 72 -15.95 -22.77 7.44
N GLU A 73 -17.26 -23.01 7.57
CA GLU A 73 -18.25 -21.94 7.77
C GLU A 73 -18.07 -21.23 9.11
N GLU A 74 -17.81 -21.96 10.20
CA GLU A 74 -17.57 -21.38 11.53
C GLU A 74 -16.32 -20.48 11.53
N ARG A 75 -15.27 -20.89 10.81
CA ARG A 75 -13.99 -20.18 10.70
C ARG A 75 -13.86 -19.35 9.42
N ALA A 76 -14.99 -19.02 8.76
CA ALA A 76 -14.98 -18.27 7.50
C ALA A 76 -14.31 -16.89 7.62
N ALA A 77 -14.34 -16.27 8.81
CA ALA A 77 -13.67 -14.99 9.06
C ALA A 77 -12.14 -15.09 8.94
N GLU A 78 -11.54 -16.20 9.38
CA GLU A 78 -10.09 -16.45 9.21
C GLU A 78 -9.75 -16.60 7.73
N ILE A 79 -10.54 -17.40 6.99
CA ILE A 79 -10.36 -17.62 5.55
C ILE A 79 -10.49 -16.30 4.80
N ASN A 80 -11.47 -15.46 5.15
CA ASN A 80 -11.60 -14.13 4.55
C ASN A 80 -10.35 -13.30 4.81
N ALA A 81 -9.84 -13.25 6.04
CA ALA A 81 -8.63 -12.50 6.35
C ALA A 81 -7.39 -13.03 5.61
N PHE A 82 -7.19 -14.35 5.51
CA PHE A 82 -6.13 -14.96 4.69
C PHE A 82 -6.31 -14.64 3.20
N ALA A 83 -7.53 -14.72 2.69
CA ALA A 83 -7.84 -14.47 1.30
C ALA A 83 -7.65 -12.99 0.92
N ARG A 84 -7.89 -12.03 1.83
CA ARG A 84 -7.57 -10.61 1.59
C ARG A 84 -6.07 -10.39 1.40
N ASP A 85 -5.25 -11.03 2.23
CA ASP A 85 -3.79 -10.97 2.10
C ASP A 85 -3.31 -11.58 0.77
N PHE A 86 -3.84 -12.75 0.41
CA PHE A 86 -3.60 -13.36 -0.91
C PHE A 86 -3.97 -12.43 -2.08
N LEU A 87 -5.12 -11.74 -2.00
CA LEU A 87 -5.58 -10.81 -3.04
C LEU A 87 -4.79 -9.50 -3.12
N MET A 88 -3.96 -9.18 -2.12
CA MET A 88 -3.03 -8.04 -2.21
C MET A 88 -1.84 -8.34 -3.14
N VAL A 89 -1.41 -9.60 -3.18
CA VAL A 89 -0.21 -10.03 -3.93
C VAL A 89 -0.56 -10.68 -5.26
N SER A 90 -1.70 -11.37 -5.32
CA SER A 90 -2.08 -12.23 -6.44
C SER A 90 -3.52 -11.99 -6.89
N SER A 91 -3.98 -12.75 -7.88
CA SER A 91 -5.30 -12.58 -8.48
C SER A 91 -6.06 -13.89 -8.58
N THR A 92 -7.39 -13.81 -8.55
CA THR A 92 -8.28 -14.95 -8.74
C THR A 92 -8.18 -15.58 -10.14
N THR A 93 -7.57 -14.88 -11.10
CA THR A 93 -7.36 -15.37 -12.47
C THR A 93 -6.19 -16.34 -12.60
N ASN A 94 -5.21 -16.30 -11.67
CA ASN A 94 -4.11 -17.26 -11.68
C ASN A 94 -4.50 -18.53 -10.92
N GLN A 95 -4.86 -19.58 -11.67
CA GLN A 95 -5.27 -20.86 -11.08
C GLN A 95 -4.15 -21.56 -10.30
N GLU A 96 -2.89 -21.36 -10.69
CA GLU A 96 -1.75 -21.98 -9.99
C GLU A 96 -1.58 -21.37 -8.60
N ASP A 97 -1.58 -20.03 -8.51
CA ASP A 97 -1.51 -19.30 -7.24
C ASP A 97 -2.73 -19.58 -6.36
N MET A 98 -3.94 -19.63 -6.95
CA MET A 98 -5.16 -19.96 -6.23
C MET A 98 -5.09 -21.34 -5.57
N ASN A 99 -4.65 -22.36 -6.32
CA ASN A 99 -4.51 -23.71 -5.78
C ASN A 99 -3.41 -23.77 -4.71
N ALA A 100 -2.29 -23.07 -4.91
CA ALA A 100 -1.22 -22.99 -3.92
C ALA A 100 -1.70 -22.34 -2.61
N PHE A 101 -2.50 -21.28 -2.71
CA PHE A 101 -3.13 -20.63 -1.56
C PHE A 101 -4.09 -21.58 -0.82
N ILE A 102 -5.01 -22.24 -1.52
CA ILE A 102 -5.97 -23.17 -0.89
C ILE A 102 -5.24 -24.34 -0.21
N LEU A 103 -4.16 -24.85 -0.80
CA LEU A 103 -3.33 -25.87 -0.18
C LEU A 103 -2.58 -25.35 1.05
N SER A 104 -2.17 -24.08 1.07
CA SER A 104 -1.48 -23.48 2.21
C SER A 104 -2.35 -23.44 3.48
N LEU A 105 -3.67 -23.33 3.34
CA LEU A 105 -4.62 -23.35 4.45
C LEU A 105 -4.63 -24.68 5.22
N ARG A 106 -4.10 -25.75 4.63
CA ARG A 106 -3.89 -27.02 5.33
C ARG A 106 -2.98 -26.86 6.56
N SER A 107 -1.97 -25.99 6.47
CA SER A 107 -1.08 -25.70 7.60
C SER A 107 -1.80 -25.01 8.77
N GLN A 108 -2.94 -24.37 8.49
CA GLN A 108 -3.79 -23.67 9.45
C GLN A 108 -4.94 -24.55 9.99
N GLY A 109 -4.95 -25.84 9.64
CA GLY A 109 -5.90 -26.83 10.13
C GLY A 109 -7.12 -27.08 9.25
N PHE A 110 -7.23 -26.45 8.08
CA PHE A 110 -8.36 -26.69 7.17
C PHE A 110 -8.18 -27.97 6.35
N ALA A 111 -9.24 -28.76 6.19
CA ALA A 111 -9.22 -30.01 5.42
C ALA A 111 -9.33 -29.78 3.89
N THR A 112 -8.45 -28.95 3.33
CA THR A 112 -8.47 -28.57 1.90
C THR A 112 -8.06 -29.70 0.94
N ASP A 113 -7.61 -30.84 1.47
CA ASP A 113 -7.41 -32.07 0.70
C ASP A 113 -8.76 -32.64 0.17
N LEU A 114 -9.87 -32.30 0.81
CA LEU A 114 -11.21 -32.72 0.40
C LEU A 114 -11.71 -31.82 -0.76
N PRO A 115 -12.06 -32.39 -1.93
CA PRO A 115 -12.49 -31.60 -3.09
C PRO A 115 -13.67 -30.63 -2.82
N PRO A 116 -14.71 -31.00 -2.05
CA PRO A 116 -15.79 -30.07 -1.71
C PRO A 116 -15.32 -28.86 -0.89
N VAL A 117 -14.43 -29.08 0.08
CA VAL A 117 -13.85 -28.03 0.92
C VAL A 117 -12.97 -27.10 0.08
N HIS A 118 -12.15 -27.66 -0.81
CA HIS A 118 -11.35 -26.89 -1.75
C HIS A 118 -12.22 -26.00 -2.64
N GLN A 119 -13.32 -26.53 -3.17
CA GLN A 119 -14.26 -25.77 -4.00
C GLN A 119 -14.99 -24.69 -3.20
N ALA A 120 -15.36 -24.97 -1.95
CA ALA A 120 -15.97 -23.99 -1.05
C ALA A 120 -15.02 -22.81 -0.77
N VAL A 121 -13.75 -23.08 -0.44
CA VAL A 121 -12.73 -22.02 -0.28
C VAL A 121 -12.57 -21.21 -1.57
N ALA A 122 -12.45 -21.87 -2.72
CA ALA A 122 -12.31 -21.18 -4.00
C ALA A 122 -13.49 -20.23 -4.27
N THR A 123 -14.71 -20.68 -3.98
CA THR A 123 -15.93 -19.87 -4.11
C THR A 123 -15.90 -18.67 -3.17
N LEU A 124 -15.54 -18.87 -1.91
CA LEU A 124 -15.38 -17.79 -0.93
C LEU A 124 -14.36 -16.73 -1.38
N VAL A 125 -13.21 -17.15 -1.91
CA VAL A 125 -12.17 -16.24 -2.41
C VAL A 125 -12.68 -15.42 -3.60
N MET A 126 -13.42 -16.05 -4.52
CA MET A 126 -14.02 -15.33 -5.66
C MET A 126 -15.07 -14.32 -5.24
N GLU A 127 -15.94 -14.68 -4.29
CA GLU A 127 -16.91 -13.74 -3.72
C GLU A 127 -16.22 -12.57 -2.99
N LEU A 128 -15.14 -12.87 -2.28
CA LEU A 128 -14.36 -11.86 -1.58
C LEU A 128 -13.65 -10.92 -2.56
N ASP A 129 -13.06 -11.43 -3.64
CA ASP A 129 -12.45 -10.59 -4.69
C ASP A 129 -13.46 -9.60 -5.29
N TYR A 130 -14.69 -10.07 -5.54
CA TYR A 130 -15.77 -9.16 -5.95
C TYR A 130 -16.08 -8.09 -4.88
N LYS A 131 -16.15 -8.47 -3.60
CA LYS A 131 -16.36 -7.53 -2.49
C LYS A 131 -15.22 -6.51 -2.39
N VAL A 132 -13.96 -6.94 -2.43
CA VAL A 132 -12.77 -6.08 -2.37
C VAL A 132 -12.76 -5.06 -3.51
N LYS A 133 -13.09 -5.49 -4.74
CA LYS A 133 -13.23 -4.58 -5.89
C LYS A 133 -14.33 -3.54 -5.67
N ASN A 134 -15.48 -3.96 -5.14
CA ASN A 134 -16.57 -3.06 -4.84
C ASN A 134 -16.21 -2.05 -3.73
N GLU A 135 -15.52 -2.51 -2.68
CA GLU A 135 -15.02 -1.68 -1.59
C GLU A 135 -14.02 -0.63 -2.08
N SER A 136 -13.05 -1.03 -2.92
CA SER A 136 -12.07 -0.12 -3.53
C SER A 136 -12.74 0.95 -4.39
N ASN A 137 -13.72 0.56 -5.21
CA ASN A 137 -14.50 1.49 -6.01
C ASN A 137 -15.33 2.45 -5.13
N ALA A 138 -15.98 1.92 -4.09
CA ALA A 138 -16.83 2.69 -3.19
C ALA A 138 -16.03 3.63 -2.28
N ALA A 139 -14.77 3.32 -1.95
CA ALA A 139 -13.91 4.16 -1.13
C ALA A 139 -13.62 5.52 -1.78
N THR A 140 -13.52 5.55 -3.12
CA THR A 140 -13.24 6.75 -3.92
C THR A 140 -14.49 7.41 -4.50
N ALA A 141 -15.61 6.69 -4.56
CA ALA A 141 -16.86 7.20 -5.08
C ALA A 141 -17.57 8.17 -4.11
N MET A 142 -18.42 9.04 -4.68
CA MET A 142 -19.31 9.88 -3.88
C MET A 142 -20.44 9.03 -3.26
N PRO A 143 -20.89 9.33 -2.03
CA PRO A 143 -21.95 8.57 -1.38
C PRO A 143 -23.23 8.64 -2.19
N GLN A 144 -23.81 7.48 -2.52
CA GLN A 144 -24.98 7.37 -3.37
C GLN A 144 -26.29 7.37 -2.58
N SER A 145 -26.23 7.14 -1.26
CA SER A 145 -27.40 7.12 -0.38
C SER A 145 -27.19 7.95 0.90
N TRP A 146 -28.31 8.37 1.53
CA TRP A 146 -28.25 9.06 2.81
C TRP A 146 -27.69 8.17 3.93
N SER A 147 -28.08 6.89 3.95
CA SER A 147 -27.56 5.90 4.91
C SER A 147 -26.05 5.71 4.79
N GLU A 148 -25.54 5.63 3.56
CA GLU A 148 -24.10 5.57 3.31
C GLU A 148 -23.38 6.84 3.78
N ARG A 149 -23.95 8.01 3.51
CA ARG A 149 -23.40 9.28 3.98
C ARG A 149 -23.35 9.37 5.50
N GLU A 150 -24.35 8.85 6.19
CA GLU A 150 -24.37 8.78 7.66
C GLU A 150 -23.33 7.80 8.19
N ALA A 151 -23.23 6.62 7.59
CA ALA A 151 -22.24 5.61 7.96
C ALA A 151 -20.80 6.13 7.77
N LEU A 152 -20.53 6.88 6.70
CA LEU A 152 -19.24 7.54 6.48
C LEU A 152 -18.96 8.66 7.49
N ARG A 153 -19.96 9.45 7.88
CA ARG A 153 -19.80 10.43 8.97
C ARG A 153 -19.42 9.73 10.27
N ARG A 154 -20.11 8.64 10.59
CA ARG A 154 -19.80 7.81 11.76
C ARG A 154 -18.38 7.25 11.70
N PHE A 155 -17.93 6.80 10.54
CA PHE A 155 -16.55 6.34 10.33
C PHE A 155 -15.54 7.45 10.64
N GLU A 156 -15.73 8.66 10.11
CA GLU A 156 -14.81 9.77 10.35
C GLU A 156 -14.78 10.20 11.83
N GLU A 157 -15.90 10.10 12.55
CA GLU A 157 -15.96 10.37 14.00
C GLU A 157 -15.09 9.40 14.82
N VAL A 158 -15.07 8.11 14.46
CA VAL A 158 -14.35 7.07 15.22
C VAL A 158 -12.95 6.79 14.67
N ARG A 159 -12.58 7.41 13.55
CA ARG A 159 -11.33 7.15 12.82
C ARG A 159 -10.07 7.32 13.66
N SER A 160 -9.99 8.38 14.48
CA SER A 160 -8.83 8.60 15.35
C SER A 160 -8.71 7.50 16.40
N THR A 161 -9.83 7.09 16.99
CA THR A 161 -9.85 5.99 17.98
C THR A 161 -9.46 4.66 17.35
N LEU A 162 -9.91 4.38 16.13
CA LEU A 162 -9.49 3.18 15.39
C LEU A 162 -7.98 3.17 15.17
N ARG A 163 -7.39 4.30 14.78
CA ARG A 163 -5.95 4.42 14.59
C ARG A 163 -5.17 4.10 15.86
N ASP A 164 -5.59 4.67 16.99
CA ASP A 164 -4.92 4.45 18.28
C ASP A 164 -5.08 3.00 18.76
N ARG A 165 -6.23 2.37 18.51
CA ARG A 165 -6.44 0.94 18.83
C ARG A 165 -5.63 0.03 17.91
N LEU A 166 -5.46 0.39 16.64
CA LEU A 166 -4.73 -0.41 15.67
C LEU A 166 -3.27 -0.64 16.07
N GLU A 167 -2.58 0.39 16.57
CA GLU A 167 -1.20 0.25 17.09
C GLU A 167 -1.12 -0.79 18.20
N ASN A 168 -2.08 -0.76 19.13
CA ASN A 168 -2.14 -1.74 20.22
C ASN A 168 -2.42 -3.16 19.68
N ILE A 169 -3.36 -3.31 18.73
CA ILE A 169 -3.69 -4.62 18.14
C ILE A 169 -2.48 -5.23 17.43
N LEU A 170 -1.74 -4.44 16.65
CA LEU A 170 -0.53 -4.89 15.97
C LEU A 170 0.56 -5.30 16.98
N ALA A 171 0.69 -4.58 18.10
CA ALA A 171 1.61 -4.96 19.18
C ALA A 171 1.21 -6.27 19.90
N LEU A 172 -0.10 -6.55 20.02
CA LEU A 172 -0.60 -7.81 20.59
C LEU A 172 -0.38 -9.01 19.64
N HIS A 173 -0.31 -8.76 18.33
CA HIS A 173 -0.21 -9.78 17.27
C HIS A 173 0.96 -9.51 16.30
N PRO A 174 2.22 -9.52 16.78
CA PRO A 174 3.37 -9.04 15.99
C PRO A 174 3.70 -9.88 14.75
N ASN A 175 3.29 -11.15 14.71
CA ASN A 175 3.58 -12.07 13.61
C ASN A 175 2.32 -12.67 12.98
N ASP A 176 1.13 -12.19 13.36
CA ASP A 176 -0.15 -12.78 12.95
C ASP A 176 -1.08 -11.69 12.43
N VAL A 177 -0.86 -11.29 11.18
CA VAL A 177 -1.63 -10.26 10.46
C VAL A 177 -3.10 -10.64 10.37
N VAL A 178 -3.41 -11.93 10.26
CA VAL A 178 -4.77 -12.44 10.13
C VAL A 178 -5.56 -12.22 11.42
N LYS A 179 -5.00 -12.61 12.57
CA LYS A 179 -5.63 -12.33 13.87
C LYS A 179 -5.72 -10.84 14.15
N ALA A 180 -4.68 -10.07 13.81
CA ALA A 180 -4.72 -8.61 13.94
C ALA A 180 -5.86 -7.99 13.11
N ARG A 181 -6.06 -8.45 11.87
CA ARG A 181 -7.14 -7.97 11.00
C ARG A 181 -8.51 -8.31 11.56
N MET A 182 -8.70 -9.54 12.02
CA MET A 182 -9.97 -9.97 12.64
C MET A 182 -10.29 -9.17 13.91
N ALA A 183 -9.29 -8.93 14.76
CA ALA A 183 -9.44 -8.09 15.94
C ALA A 183 -9.81 -6.65 15.55
N PHE A 184 -9.17 -6.09 14.52
CA PHE A 184 -9.47 -4.74 14.05
C PHE A 184 -10.87 -4.61 13.43
N GLU A 185 -11.34 -5.62 12.68
CA GLU A 185 -12.73 -5.67 12.23
C GLU A 185 -13.72 -5.73 13.38
N HIS A 186 -13.41 -6.51 14.42
CA HIS A 186 -14.25 -6.62 15.62
C HIS A 186 -14.37 -5.26 16.32
N GLU A 187 -13.25 -4.56 16.50
CA GLU A 187 -13.19 -3.20 17.03
C GLU A 187 -14.03 -2.20 16.21
N GLY A 188 -13.96 -2.29 14.88
CA GLY A 188 -14.83 -1.51 13.99
C GLY A 188 -16.31 -1.76 14.24
N ARG A 189 -16.72 -3.03 14.40
CA ARG A 189 -18.11 -3.39 14.72
C ARG A 189 -18.53 -2.89 16.10
N GLU A 190 -17.66 -2.99 17.12
CA GLU A 190 -17.94 -2.49 18.46
C GLU A 190 -18.17 -0.97 18.50
N LEU A 191 -17.46 -0.22 17.66
CA LEU A 191 -17.63 1.24 17.53
C LEU A 191 -18.90 1.63 16.73
N GLY A 192 -19.66 0.64 16.25
CA GLY A 192 -20.92 0.81 15.55
C GLY A 192 -20.77 1.04 14.05
N LEU A 193 -19.65 0.60 13.44
CA LEU A 193 -19.48 0.65 11.99
C LEU A 193 -20.20 -0.52 11.32
N ASP A 194 -20.96 -0.19 10.27
CA ASP A 194 -21.61 -1.19 9.43
C ASP A 194 -20.68 -1.62 8.28
N LEU A 195 -19.98 -2.75 8.46
CA LEU A 195 -19.07 -3.31 7.47
C LEU A 195 -19.80 -3.93 6.26
N ARG A 196 -21.14 -3.93 6.23
CA ARG A 196 -21.91 -4.33 5.04
C ARG A 196 -21.88 -3.22 3.98
N VAL A 197 -21.62 -1.98 4.39
CA VAL A 197 -21.49 -0.84 3.49
C VAL A 197 -20.08 -0.85 2.88
N PRO A 198 -19.93 -1.05 1.55
CA PRO A 198 -18.61 -1.21 0.93
C PRO A 198 -17.67 -0.02 1.13
N SER A 199 -18.20 1.21 1.16
CA SER A 199 -17.39 2.41 1.39
C SER A 199 -16.82 2.50 2.82
N VAL A 200 -17.52 1.95 3.82
CA VAL A 200 -17.01 1.87 5.21
C VAL A 200 -16.04 0.70 5.36
N SER A 201 -16.42 -0.49 4.88
CA SER A 201 -15.55 -1.68 4.90
C SER A 201 -14.22 -1.43 4.20
N GLY A 202 -14.25 -0.86 3.00
CA GLY A 202 -13.06 -0.51 2.22
C GLY A 202 -12.15 0.48 2.93
N ARG A 203 -12.70 1.51 3.58
CA ARG A 203 -11.90 2.47 4.36
C ARG A 203 -11.30 1.85 5.62
N LEU A 204 -12.03 0.98 6.31
CA LEU A 204 -11.51 0.25 7.46
C LEU A 204 -10.31 -0.61 7.04
N HIS A 205 -10.46 -1.41 5.99
CA HIS A 205 -9.38 -2.24 5.49
C HIS A 205 -8.20 -1.43 4.96
N ALA A 206 -8.45 -0.35 4.21
CA ALA A 206 -7.39 0.54 3.76
C ALA A 206 -6.60 1.17 4.91
N LEU A 207 -7.26 1.52 6.03
CA LEU A 207 -6.54 1.98 7.23
C LEU A 207 -5.63 0.88 7.78
N PHE A 208 -6.11 -0.36 7.89
CA PHE A 208 -5.31 -1.48 8.37
C PHE A 208 -4.09 -1.74 7.46
N ASP A 209 -4.34 -1.85 6.15
CA ASP A 209 -3.31 -2.16 5.15
C ASP A 209 -2.23 -1.08 5.11
N LEU A 210 -2.64 0.20 5.15
CA LEU A 210 -1.70 1.32 5.20
C LEU A 210 -0.81 1.29 6.45
N HIS A 211 -1.33 0.89 7.61
CA HIS A 211 -0.49 0.82 8.82
C HIS A 211 0.51 -0.32 8.77
N ILE A 212 0.15 -1.45 8.15
CA ILE A 212 1.11 -2.54 7.91
C ILE A 212 2.20 -2.07 6.96
N GLU A 213 1.83 -1.45 5.84
CA GLU A 213 2.81 -0.92 4.87
C GLU A 213 3.74 0.12 5.51
N ILE A 214 3.19 1.02 6.34
CA ILE A 214 3.97 1.99 7.09
C ILE A 214 4.90 1.29 8.09
N ALA A 215 4.41 0.29 8.84
CA ALA A 215 5.23 -0.43 9.81
C ALA A 215 6.37 -1.20 9.13
N GLU A 216 6.11 -1.85 7.99
CA GLU A 216 7.13 -2.52 7.17
C GLU A 216 8.14 -1.52 6.62
N SER A 217 7.67 -0.38 6.10
CA SER A 217 8.53 0.69 5.61
C SER A 217 9.38 1.27 6.75
N GLN A 218 8.81 1.52 7.93
CA GLN A 218 9.55 1.99 9.10
C GLN A 218 10.59 0.96 9.55
N ALA A 219 10.29 -0.33 9.50
CA ALA A 219 11.26 -1.39 9.79
C ALA A 219 12.42 -1.41 8.77
N LEU A 220 12.14 -1.14 7.49
CA LEU A 220 13.18 -0.98 6.45
C LEU A 220 14.00 0.30 6.62
N HIS A 221 13.38 1.37 7.11
CA HIS A 221 14.00 2.66 7.35
C HIS A 221 14.54 2.84 8.78
N ASP A 222 14.59 1.77 9.56
CA ASP A 222 15.20 1.81 10.89
C ASP A 222 16.68 2.22 10.73
N PRO A 223 17.10 3.34 11.36
CA PRO A 223 18.48 3.81 11.27
C PRO A 223 19.49 2.75 11.69
N VAL A 224 19.15 1.87 12.63
CA VAL A 224 20.03 0.77 13.08
C VAL A 224 20.20 -0.28 11.97
N VAL A 225 19.11 -0.67 11.31
CA VAL A 225 19.14 -1.64 10.20
C VAL A 225 19.93 -1.06 9.02
N GLN A 226 19.67 0.19 8.65
CA GLN A 226 20.41 0.84 7.56
C GLN A 226 21.90 1.00 7.87
N ARG A 227 22.25 1.32 9.12
CA ARG A 227 23.65 1.38 9.60
C ARG A 227 24.34 0.05 9.42
N ARG A 228 23.72 -1.03 9.91
CA ARG A 228 24.25 -2.39 9.77
C ARG A 228 24.41 -2.75 8.31
N GLN A 229 23.42 -2.49 7.45
CA GLN A 229 23.54 -2.74 6.01
C GLN A 229 24.71 -1.95 5.37
N ARG A 230 24.94 -0.69 5.75
CA ARG A 230 26.11 0.09 5.30
C ARG A 230 27.44 -0.55 5.74
N MET A 231 27.54 -0.95 7.00
CA MET A 231 28.74 -1.63 7.52
C MET A 231 28.98 -2.96 6.79
N MET A 232 27.93 -3.75 6.57
CA MET A 232 28.00 -5.03 5.87
C MET A 232 28.46 -4.87 4.43
N ARG A 233 27.99 -3.84 3.71
CA ARG A 233 28.48 -3.51 2.36
C ARG A 233 29.99 -3.25 2.34
N ILE A 234 30.54 -2.63 3.40
CA ILE A 234 31.97 -2.32 3.49
C ILE A 234 32.80 -3.53 3.88
N LEU A 235 32.32 -4.32 4.84
CA LEU A 235 32.99 -5.56 5.28
C LEU A 235 33.09 -6.56 4.11
N HIS A 236 32.01 -6.78 3.38
CA HIS A 236 31.96 -7.72 2.25
C HIS A 236 32.52 -7.13 0.94
N ARG A 237 32.95 -5.85 0.92
CA ARG A 237 33.51 -5.22 -0.28
C ARG A 237 34.78 -5.94 -0.73
N GLY A 238 34.75 -6.51 -1.93
CA GLY A 238 35.89 -7.23 -2.49
C GLY A 238 36.16 -8.57 -1.79
N ALA A 239 35.14 -9.19 -1.18
CA ALA A 239 35.22 -10.52 -0.55
C ALA A 239 35.87 -11.58 -1.44
N VAL A 240 35.77 -11.43 -2.78
CA VAL A 240 36.41 -12.32 -3.77
C VAL A 240 37.94 -12.39 -3.58
N HIS A 241 38.59 -11.30 -3.16
CA HIS A 241 40.04 -11.23 -2.96
C HIS A 241 40.49 -11.57 -1.54
N MET A 242 39.57 -11.95 -0.67
CA MET A 242 39.85 -12.26 0.73
C MET A 242 40.14 -13.74 0.90
N SER A 243 41.07 -14.04 1.80
CA SER A 243 41.34 -15.42 2.23
C SER A 243 40.14 -16.02 2.95
N GLU A 244 40.07 -17.35 3.01
CA GLU A 244 38.97 -18.07 3.67
C GLU A 244 38.87 -17.71 5.16
N ASN A 245 40.01 -17.56 5.85
CA ASN A 245 40.06 -17.11 7.24
C ASN A 245 39.45 -15.71 7.41
N GLU A 246 39.77 -14.77 6.52
CA GLU A 246 39.22 -13.42 6.60
C GLU A 246 37.70 -13.40 6.36
N ARG A 247 37.20 -14.22 5.43
CA ARG A 247 35.74 -14.37 5.22
C ARG A 247 35.06 -14.96 6.46
N MET A 248 35.66 -15.97 7.08
CA MET A 248 35.17 -16.56 8.32
C MET A 248 35.14 -15.53 9.47
N THR A 249 36.14 -14.65 9.56
CA THR A 249 36.11 -13.56 10.55
C THR A 249 34.99 -12.56 10.29
N ILE A 250 34.71 -12.22 9.03
CA ILE A 250 33.57 -11.35 8.68
C ILE A 250 32.26 -12.02 9.05
N GLU A 251 32.07 -13.30 8.72
CA GLU A 251 30.84 -14.03 9.05
C GLU A 251 30.60 -14.11 10.57
N ARG A 252 31.67 -14.30 11.36
CA ARG A 252 31.60 -14.25 12.82
C ARG A 252 31.25 -12.85 13.34
N LEU A 253 31.77 -11.80 12.70
CA LEU A 253 31.51 -10.41 13.07
C LEU A 253 30.08 -9.98 12.67
N GLU A 254 29.57 -10.47 11.53
CA GLU A 254 28.19 -10.31 11.06
C GLU A 254 27.19 -10.87 12.08
N ARG A 255 27.40 -12.11 12.54
CA ARG A 255 26.54 -12.73 13.56
C ARG A 255 26.56 -11.98 14.91
N ASN A 256 27.61 -11.21 15.18
CA ASN A 256 27.81 -10.47 16.44
C ASN A 256 27.92 -8.96 16.21
N ILE A 257 27.26 -8.42 15.18
CA ILE A 257 27.42 -7.02 14.79
C ILE A 257 27.03 -6.05 15.91
N ALA A 258 26.00 -6.38 16.69
CA ALA A 258 25.56 -5.59 17.85
C ALA A 258 26.68 -5.41 18.88
N SER A 259 27.43 -6.47 19.20
CA SER A 259 28.56 -6.38 20.14
C SER A 259 29.73 -5.55 19.58
N PHE A 260 29.90 -5.53 18.26
CA PHE A 260 30.88 -4.66 17.62
C PHE A 260 30.45 -3.19 17.70
N GLU A 261 29.16 -2.89 17.49
CA GLU A 261 28.59 -1.54 17.65
C GLU A 261 28.80 -1.03 19.08
N GLU A 262 28.45 -1.82 20.10
CA GLU A 262 28.64 -1.47 21.52
C GLU A 262 30.11 -1.21 21.86
N LEU A 263 31.03 -2.03 21.33
CA LEU A 263 32.47 -1.86 21.53
C LEU A 263 32.94 -0.54 20.94
N VAL A 264 32.57 -0.24 19.69
CA VAL A 264 32.97 0.99 19.01
C VAL A 264 32.38 2.20 19.73
N GLN A 265 31.12 2.14 20.13
CA GLN A 265 30.46 3.19 20.91
C GLN A 265 31.20 3.44 22.23
N THR A 266 31.54 2.39 22.98
CA THR A 266 32.28 2.53 24.25
C THR A 266 33.66 3.17 24.05
N VAL A 267 34.37 2.80 22.97
CA VAL A 267 35.67 3.38 22.65
C VAL A 267 35.54 4.86 22.27
N LEU A 268 34.51 5.23 21.51
CA LEU A 268 34.25 6.61 21.10
C LEU A 268 33.77 7.47 22.27
N GLU A 269 32.88 6.97 23.14
CA GLU A 269 32.44 7.66 24.36
C GLU A 269 33.61 7.95 25.31
N SER A 270 34.61 7.07 25.35
CA SER A 270 35.81 7.24 26.18
C SER A 270 36.82 8.24 25.64
N GLY A 271 36.69 8.67 24.37
CA GLY A 271 37.63 9.59 23.75
C GLY A 271 37.01 10.95 23.51
N GLU A 272 37.63 11.98 24.10
CA GLU A 272 37.12 13.36 24.01
C GLU A 272 37.34 13.99 22.62
N ASP A 273 38.35 13.55 21.85
CA ASP A 273 38.79 14.19 20.60
C ASP A 273 38.81 13.22 19.40
N GLY A 274 37.64 12.84 18.88
CA GLY A 274 37.53 12.25 17.53
C GLY A 274 37.81 10.74 17.43
N PHE A 275 38.31 10.26 16.27
CA PHE A 275 38.63 8.85 15.99
C PHE A 275 40.08 8.71 15.50
N ASP A 276 40.99 9.07 16.40
CA ASP A 276 42.42 9.10 16.22
C ASP A 276 43.06 7.70 16.26
N GLU A 277 44.33 7.63 15.88
CA GLU A 277 45.08 6.37 15.78
C GLU A 277 45.11 5.57 17.10
N ALA A 278 45.01 6.24 18.25
CA ALA A 278 44.90 5.59 19.55
C ALA A 278 43.57 4.82 19.73
N GLN A 279 42.44 5.43 19.35
CA GLN A 279 41.11 4.78 19.41
C GLN A 279 40.99 3.69 18.35
N GLN A 280 41.53 3.92 17.15
CA GLN A 280 41.63 2.91 16.11
C GLN A 280 42.41 1.68 16.60
N ALA A 281 43.54 1.89 17.28
CA ALA A 281 44.31 0.81 17.87
C ALA A 281 43.55 0.08 19.00
N LEU A 282 42.76 0.78 19.80
CA LEU A 282 41.91 0.18 20.84
C LEU A 282 40.85 -0.75 20.24
N VAL A 283 40.13 -0.30 19.19
CA VAL A 283 39.13 -1.14 18.50
C VAL A 283 39.76 -2.43 17.99
N VAL A 284 40.91 -2.32 17.31
CA VAL A 284 41.64 -3.50 16.79
C VAL A 284 42.08 -4.41 17.92
N ARG A 285 42.69 -3.88 19.00
CA ARG A 285 43.19 -4.67 20.13
C ARG A 285 42.06 -5.39 20.87
N PHE A 286 40.90 -4.76 21.03
CA PHE A 286 39.74 -5.40 21.65
C PHE A 286 39.22 -6.56 20.80
N LEU A 287 39.13 -6.38 19.48
CA LEU A 287 38.73 -7.47 18.58
C LEU A 287 39.74 -8.63 18.57
N GLU A 288 41.05 -8.34 18.57
CA GLU A 288 42.09 -9.36 18.72
C GLU A 288 41.96 -10.10 20.06
N SER A 289 41.69 -9.39 21.16
CA SER A 289 41.49 -10.00 22.49
C SER A 289 40.28 -10.94 22.55
N LYS A 290 39.28 -10.71 21.71
CA LYS A 290 38.09 -11.57 21.54
C LYS A 290 38.32 -12.73 20.56
N GLY A 291 39.53 -12.84 19.99
CA GLY A 291 39.90 -13.91 19.06
C GLY A 291 39.43 -13.67 17.62
N TYR A 292 39.31 -12.42 17.20
CA TYR A 292 39.12 -12.06 15.80
C TYR A 292 40.48 -11.70 15.15
N GLU A 293 40.79 -12.31 14.01
CA GLU A 293 42.00 -12.02 13.22
C GLU A 293 41.78 -10.80 12.32
N VAL A 294 41.78 -9.61 12.94
CA VAL A 294 41.38 -8.36 12.26
C VAL A 294 42.55 -7.55 11.68
N ASN A 295 43.77 -7.85 12.12
CA ASN A 295 44.98 -7.08 11.81
C ASN A 295 45.66 -7.59 10.52
N THR A 296 44.86 -7.81 9.47
CA THR A 296 45.36 -8.06 8.13
C THR A 296 45.34 -6.77 7.32
N SER A 297 46.12 -6.72 6.24
CA SER A 297 46.16 -5.55 5.33
C SER A 297 44.82 -5.29 4.65
N THR A 298 43.94 -6.29 4.59
CA THR A 298 42.62 -6.17 3.94
C THR A 298 41.49 -5.91 4.95
N LEU A 299 41.49 -6.57 6.12
CA LEU A 299 40.41 -6.44 7.10
C LEU A 299 40.52 -5.17 7.94
N ARG A 300 41.74 -4.83 8.38
CA ARG A 300 41.96 -3.69 9.29
C ARG A 300 41.39 -2.38 8.74
N PRO A 301 41.65 -1.99 7.47
CA PRO A 301 41.06 -0.76 6.92
C PRO A 301 39.52 -0.80 6.86
N ARG A 302 38.91 -1.97 6.60
CA ARG A 302 37.45 -2.12 6.52
C ARG A 302 36.79 -1.99 7.88
N ILE A 303 37.38 -2.62 8.91
CA ILE A 303 36.88 -2.56 10.28
C ILE A 303 36.97 -1.13 10.83
N LEU A 304 38.07 -0.44 10.55
CA LEU A 304 38.23 0.96 10.93
C LEU A 304 37.26 1.88 10.17
N ALA A 305 37.00 1.63 8.88
CA ALA A 305 35.97 2.35 8.14
C ALA A 305 34.56 2.11 8.70
N CYS A 306 34.23 0.88 9.10
CA CYS A 306 32.95 0.57 9.74
C CYS A 306 32.81 1.26 11.11
N ALA A 307 33.89 1.29 11.90
CA ALA A 307 33.93 2.01 13.17
C ALA A 307 33.79 3.53 12.98
N GLY A 308 34.39 4.08 11.92
CA GLY A 308 34.24 5.49 11.56
C GLY A 308 32.81 5.84 11.13
N ILE A 309 32.13 4.97 10.39
CA ILE A 309 30.71 5.17 10.02
C ILE A 309 29.81 5.12 11.24
N LEU A 310 30.03 4.16 12.14
CA LEU A 310 29.35 4.11 13.43
C LEU A 310 29.52 5.41 14.21
N GLY A 311 30.75 5.91 14.32
CA GLY A 311 31.03 7.17 15.03
C GLY A 311 30.42 8.40 14.36
N ALA A 312 30.40 8.46 13.03
CA ALA A 312 29.76 9.56 12.30
C ALA A 312 28.23 9.55 12.47
N GLU A 313 27.61 8.37 12.46
CA GLU A 313 26.16 8.24 12.64
C GLU A 313 25.70 8.46 14.08
N LEU A 314 26.52 8.10 15.07
CA LEU A 314 26.27 8.39 16.48
C LEU A 314 26.57 9.85 16.85
N GLY A 315 27.12 10.64 15.92
CA GLY A 315 27.43 12.06 16.12
C GLY A 315 28.75 12.33 16.84
N TYR A 316 29.57 11.31 17.07
CA TYR A 316 30.90 11.43 17.66
C TYR A 316 31.96 11.93 16.65
N LEU A 317 31.71 11.79 15.35
CA LEU A 317 32.67 12.11 14.28
C LEU A 317 32.04 12.92 13.15
N SER A 318 32.84 13.75 12.50
CA SER A 318 32.46 14.32 11.21
C SER A 318 32.63 13.27 10.09
N PRO A 319 31.79 13.24 9.04
CA PRO A 319 31.99 12.35 7.88
C PRO A 319 33.36 12.50 7.19
N LYS A 320 34.08 13.61 7.44
CA LYS A 320 35.44 13.84 6.93
C LYS A 320 36.54 13.07 7.69
N GLU A 321 36.25 12.63 8.91
CA GLU A 321 37.17 11.94 9.81
C GLU A 321 37.12 10.41 9.66
N ILE A 322 36.21 9.90 8.81
CA ILE A 322 36.11 8.46 8.53
C ILE A 322 37.41 7.99 7.84
N PRO A 323 38.13 7.01 8.42
CA PRO A 323 39.33 6.47 7.80
C PRO A 323 39.02 5.90 6.42
N ARG A 324 39.72 6.44 5.41
CA ARG A 324 39.54 5.98 4.03
C ARG A 324 40.16 4.60 3.86
N ILE A 325 39.44 3.71 3.20
CA ILE A 325 40.01 2.45 2.71
C ILE A 325 41.13 2.81 1.73
N ALA A 326 42.33 2.28 1.95
CA ALA A 326 43.51 2.65 1.17
C ALA A 326 43.27 2.50 -0.35
N PRO A 327 43.80 3.44 -1.18
CA PRO A 327 43.59 3.42 -2.63
C PRO A 327 44.35 2.24 -3.24
N GLY A 328 43.59 1.28 -3.76
CA GLY A 328 44.08 -0.02 -4.24
C GLY A 328 42.97 -1.07 -4.32
N VAL A 329 41.87 -0.85 -3.60
CA VAL A 329 40.56 -1.44 -3.87
C VAL A 329 39.75 -0.37 -4.60
N LEU A 330 39.39 -0.63 -5.86
CA LEU A 330 38.68 0.32 -6.73
C LEU A 330 37.42 0.88 -6.03
N VAL A 331 37.50 2.14 -5.61
CA VAL A 331 36.37 3.01 -5.30
C VAL A 331 36.35 4.06 -6.39
N THR A 332 35.29 4.12 -7.18
CA THR A 332 35.05 5.32 -7.99
C THR A 332 34.64 6.43 -7.03
N GLU A 333 35.28 7.59 -7.11
CA GLU A 333 35.05 8.77 -6.25
C GLU A 333 33.55 9.12 -6.11
N THR A 334 32.75 8.74 -7.11
CA THR A 334 31.29 8.87 -7.16
C THR A 334 30.52 8.15 -6.05
N GLU A 335 30.99 7.02 -5.51
CA GLU A 335 30.27 6.27 -4.47
C GLU A 335 30.44 6.90 -3.08
N VAL A 336 31.60 7.50 -2.81
CA VAL A 336 31.84 8.24 -1.58
C VAL A 336 31.01 9.52 -1.59
N ASP A 337 30.94 10.21 -2.73
CA ASP A 337 30.08 11.38 -2.89
C ASP A 337 28.59 11.03 -2.79
N ALA A 338 28.17 9.85 -3.24
CA ALA A 338 26.79 9.36 -3.07
C ALA A 338 26.47 9.09 -1.59
N ILE A 339 27.38 8.45 -0.85
CA ILE A 339 27.22 8.21 0.60
C ILE A 339 27.24 9.53 1.38
N VAL A 340 28.10 10.48 0.99
CA VAL A 340 28.15 11.82 1.59
C VAL A 340 26.88 12.63 1.24
N ALA A 341 26.32 12.46 0.05
CA ALA A 341 25.06 13.08 -0.34
C ALA A 341 23.87 12.49 0.45
N GLU A 342 23.84 11.17 0.65
CA GLU A 342 22.85 10.51 1.50
C GLU A 342 23.00 10.92 2.97
N LEU A 343 24.22 10.96 3.51
CA LEU A 343 24.47 11.45 4.87
C LEU A 343 24.09 12.93 5.04
N LYS A 344 24.31 13.78 4.03
CA LYS A 344 23.83 15.17 4.03
C LYS A 344 22.30 15.26 3.97
N SER A 345 21.65 14.39 3.20
CA SER A 345 20.18 14.29 3.15
C SER A 345 19.60 13.86 4.50
N LEU A 346 20.22 12.86 5.12
CA LEU A 346 19.84 12.36 6.45
C LEU A 346 20.12 13.41 7.53
N ALA A 347 21.26 14.11 7.47
CA ALA A 347 21.54 15.23 8.37
C ALA A 347 20.57 16.40 8.17
N ALA A 348 20.07 16.62 6.94
CA ALA A 348 19.03 17.61 6.67
C ALA A 348 17.66 17.18 7.22
N SER A 349 17.35 15.88 7.27
CA SER A 349 16.14 15.38 7.91
C SER A 349 16.18 15.41 9.45
N PHE A 350 17.38 15.50 10.04
CA PHE A 350 17.60 15.65 11.49
C PHE A 350 17.78 17.12 11.93
N LYS A 351 18.04 18.05 11.00
CA LYS A 351 17.84 19.47 11.28
C LYS A 351 16.34 19.67 11.52
N PRO A 352 15.91 20.25 12.66
CA PRO A 352 14.56 20.77 12.71
C PRO A 352 14.43 21.73 11.53
N ALA A 353 13.33 21.63 10.78
CA ALA A 353 12.98 22.68 9.84
C ALA A 353 13.10 23.98 10.63
N GLU A 354 14.04 24.86 10.24
CA GLU A 354 13.89 26.26 10.58
C GLU A 354 12.48 26.58 10.13
N SER A 355 11.64 26.91 11.11
CA SER A 355 10.24 27.24 10.92
C SER A 355 10.11 28.11 9.67
N ASP A 356 9.32 27.63 8.70
CA ASP A 356 8.95 28.32 7.46
C ASP A 356 8.35 29.73 7.69
N GLU A 357 8.15 30.15 8.93
CA GLU A 357 7.76 31.51 9.31
C GLU A 357 8.81 32.58 8.91
N LEU A 358 10.10 32.24 8.74
CA LEU A 358 11.10 33.24 8.32
C LEU A 358 11.18 33.43 6.80
N HIS A 359 10.80 32.42 5.99
CA HIS A 359 10.84 32.55 4.54
C HIS A 359 9.58 33.20 3.95
N GLU A 360 8.42 33.11 4.60
CA GLU A 360 7.24 33.88 4.17
C GLU A 360 7.43 35.39 4.37
N GLU A 361 8.07 35.84 5.46
CA GLU A 361 8.36 37.27 5.65
C GLU A 361 9.38 37.82 4.64
N GLU A 362 10.37 37.03 4.23
CA GLU A 362 11.38 37.45 3.25
C GLU A 362 10.79 37.52 1.82
N ILE A 363 9.93 36.56 1.45
CA ILE A 363 9.25 36.55 0.14
C ILE A 363 8.20 37.67 0.04
N VAL A 364 7.48 37.96 1.14
CA VAL A 364 6.56 39.11 1.20
C VAL A 364 7.34 40.42 1.19
N GLY A 365 8.51 40.50 1.86
CA GLY A 365 9.39 41.66 1.81
C GLY A 365 9.91 41.98 0.41
N GLU A 366 10.30 40.97 -0.37
CA GLU A 366 10.77 41.14 -1.76
C GLU A 366 9.62 41.55 -2.71
N ALA A 367 8.43 40.95 -2.58
CA ALA A 367 7.25 41.33 -3.36
C ALA A 367 6.74 42.75 -3.02
N VAL A 368 6.83 43.17 -1.76
CA VAL A 368 6.50 44.55 -1.33
C VAL A 368 7.55 45.55 -1.81
N ALA A 369 8.84 45.18 -1.82
CA ALA A 369 9.91 46.00 -2.38
C ALA A 369 9.76 46.22 -3.89
N ASP A 370 9.46 45.16 -4.65
CA ASP A 370 9.21 45.24 -6.10
C ASP A 370 7.93 46.02 -6.44
N ALA A 371 6.88 45.89 -5.63
CA ALA A 371 5.68 46.70 -5.75
C ALA A 371 5.95 48.18 -5.44
N SER A 372 6.76 48.48 -4.42
CA SER A 372 7.17 49.83 -4.05
C SER A 372 8.04 50.48 -5.13
N ASP A 373 8.99 49.75 -5.71
CA ASP A 373 9.84 50.24 -6.80
C ASP A 373 9.05 50.50 -8.09
N ASN A 374 8.04 49.66 -8.39
CA ASN A 374 7.12 49.95 -9.49
C ASN A 374 6.25 51.17 -9.23
N ILE A 375 5.75 51.37 -8.00
CA ILE A 375 4.99 52.58 -7.63
C ILE A 375 5.88 53.83 -7.72
N ALA A 376 7.12 53.78 -7.26
CA ALA A 376 8.07 54.89 -7.38
C ALA A 376 8.37 55.23 -8.85
N ARG A 377 8.51 54.20 -9.70
CA ARG A 377 8.74 54.36 -11.14
C ARG A 377 7.51 54.91 -11.87
N VAL A 378 6.30 54.53 -11.46
CA VAL A 378 5.03 55.09 -11.99
C VAL A 378 4.84 56.52 -11.52
N ARG A 379 5.11 56.83 -10.25
CA ARG A 379 5.05 58.20 -9.71
C ARG A 379 6.01 59.14 -10.43
N GLY A 380 7.25 58.72 -10.69
CA GLY A 380 8.20 59.51 -11.48
C GLY A 380 7.78 59.74 -12.94
N LYS A 381 6.97 58.84 -13.53
CA LYS A 381 6.36 59.07 -14.84
C LYS A 381 5.21 60.08 -14.76
N ILE A 382 4.40 60.04 -13.69
CA ILE A 382 3.33 61.01 -13.46
C ILE A 382 3.91 62.41 -13.21
N ASP A 383 4.95 62.54 -12.38
CA ASP A 383 5.60 63.84 -12.13
C ASP A 383 6.20 64.44 -13.41
N ARG A 384 6.75 63.60 -14.31
CA ARG A 384 7.20 64.05 -15.65
C ARG A 384 6.05 64.46 -16.56
N ILE A 385 4.90 63.80 -16.47
CA ILE A 385 3.70 64.18 -17.22
C ILE A 385 3.16 65.51 -16.68
N ASP A 386 3.15 65.71 -15.37
CA ASP A 386 2.75 66.98 -14.74
C ASP A 386 3.71 68.13 -15.07
N GLU A 387 5.02 67.87 -15.17
CA GLU A 387 5.99 68.85 -15.63
C GLU A 387 5.80 69.21 -17.12
N LEU A 388 5.43 68.24 -17.96
CA LEU A 388 5.06 68.47 -19.36
C LEU A 388 3.73 69.23 -19.50
N LEU A 389 2.73 68.93 -18.66
CA LEU A 389 1.46 69.64 -18.63
C LEU A 389 1.62 71.08 -18.15
N ASN A 390 2.46 71.33 -17.13
CA ASN A 390 2.78 72.68 -16.68
C ASN A 390 3.56 73.49 -17.72
N ARG A 391 4.34 72.83 -18.59
CA ARG A 391 4.98 73.48 -19.74
C ARG A 391 4.03 73.78 -20.91
N LEU A 392 2.88 73.09 -20.97
CA LEU A 392 1.87 73.28 -22.02
C LEU A 392 0.78 74.30 -21.63
N ASN A 393 0.58 74.53 -20.32
CA ASN A 393 -0.35 75.52 -19.77
C ASN A 393 0.33 76.84 -19.34
N GLY A 394 1.60 77.04 -19.69
CA GLY A 394 2.38 78.28 -19.47
C GLY A 394 2.63 79.06 -20.74
#